data_AF-A0A7C9BJI4-F1
#
_entry.id   AF-A0A7C9BJI4-F1
#
_cell.length_a   1.000
_cell.length_b   1.000
_cell.length_c   1.000
_cell.angle_alpha   90.00
_cell.angle_beta   90.00
_cell.angle_gamma   90.00
#
_symmetry.space_group_name_H-M   'P 1'
#
loop_
_entity.id
_entity.type
_entity.pdbx_description
1 polymer ?
#
loop_
_entity_poly.entity_id
_entity_poly.type
_entity_poly.pdbx_seq_one_letter_code
_entity_poly.pdbx_strand_id
1 'polypeptide(L)'
;MKRIHKSILALIIGFHLMACEKIVEGLNTDPNNATDAPAKYVFTGTQIANMAAQEGLASRLAIVWTGYGKGTFQQLGTWYLYQITANNFDDDWNIFFTGVNKNALITIEKAEAIGNRKMAGITKIIQVNALGTATELWGEIPFEEAGKTAEFPNPRFETQAELIPKLVARLDEAIADLESGVGTVGSEDVHFGGDATKWKQVAYTLKARLLVDIKQYDDAYTAATSGVSTFANSLYSPHGTIASTNENANYSFLTNVRAGSITGEDSYNTFILNPANALYRGNAKTNETARFKFYYLEKGVNAPGVIEPNTTTTTTSRAFFARDASFPLVTYQENLLTLAETALRAGKGFDVALGHLNTYRSFLNSGGYLHATFKVAGTYQYLPYVTADFEAGGMENKDGISAMDALLREILEERYVTFYGQHMGWNDERRTRTEAVGIKLTPNNGTQLPWRFIYSQNELNSNTNSPSPAPGLFDSIPIYK
;
A
#
# COMPACT_ATOMS: atom_id res chain seq x y z
N MET A 1 -40.27 73.05 12.24
CA MET A 1 -40.62 71.78 11.55
C MET A 1 -39.51 71.23 10.62
N LYS A 2 -38.81 72.03 9.80
CA LYS A 2 -37.78 71.53 8.85
C LYS A 2 -36.54 70.85 9.47
N ARG A 3 -36.18 71.14 10.73
CA ARG A 3 -35.03 70.49 11.42
C ARG A 3 -35.36 69.09 11.95
N ILE A 4 -36.60 68.86 12.40
CA ILE A 4 -37.04 67.56 12.95
C ILE A 4 -37.11 66.48 11.84
N HIS A 5 -37.51 66.85 10.62
CA HIS A 5 -37.58 65.94 9.48
C HIS A 5 -36.19 65.47 9.01
N LYS A 6 -35.16 66.32 9.14
CA LYS A 6 -33.77 65.96 8.82
C LYS A 6 -33.17 65.01 9.86
N SER A 7 -33.49 65.19 11.14
CA SER A 7 -33.08 64.28 12.21
C SER A 7 -33.76 62.92 12.13
N ILE A 8 -35.05 62.87 11.76
CA ILE A 8 -35.78 61.60 11.56
C ILE A 8 -35.25 60.86 10.33
N LEU A 9 -34.98 61.56 9.22
CA LEU A 9 -34.42 60.94 8.02
C LEU A 9 -33.00 60.39 8.24
N ALA A 10 -32.16 61.11 9.00
CA ALA A 10 -30.83 60.63 9.39
C ALA A 10 -30.90 59.40 10.32
N LEU A 11 -31.88 59.35 11.22
CA LEU A 11 -32.09 58.18 12.08
C LEU A 11 -32.56 56.96 11.27
N ILE A 12 -33.48 57.15 10.32
CA ILE A 12 -33.98 56.08 9.45
C ILE A 12 -32.86 55.52 8.55
N ILE A 13 -32.02 56.39 7.97
CA ILE A 13 -30.87 55.98 7.17
C ILE A 13 -29.82 55.25 8.02
N GLY A 14 -29.60 55.69 9.27
CA GLY A 14 -28.71 55.02 10.22
C GLY A 14 -29.17 53.60 10.60
N PHE A 15 -30.49 53.38 10.73
CA PHE A 15 -31.05 52.04 10.99
C PHE A 15 -30.97 51.10 9.78
N HIS A 16 -30.84 51.61 8.55
CA HIS A 16 -30.68 50.76 7.35
C HIS A 16 -29.25 50.21 7.18
N LEU A 17 -28.23 50.87 7.75
CA LEU A 17 -26.84 50.40 7.68
C LEU A 17 -26.56 49.21 8.61
N MET A 18 -27.28 49.08 9.73
CA MET A 18 -27.17 47.94 10.64
C MET A 18 -28.02 46.72 10.23
N ALA A 19 -28.94 46.89 9.27
CA ALA A 19 -29.79 45.80 8.78
C ALA A 19 -29.15 44.97 7.64
N CYS A 20 -28.11 45.52 6.98
CA CYS A 20 -27.43 44.82 5.88
C CYS A 20 -26.43 43.75 6.36
N GLU A 21 -25.84 43.84 7.56
CA GLU A 21 -24.91 42.80 8.06
C GLU A 21 -25.62 41.44 8.16
N LYS A 22 -26.87 41.39 8.62
CA LYS A 22 -27.65 40.15 8.73
C LYS A 22 -28.10 39.54 7.40
N ILE A 23 -28.15 40.33 6.32
CA ILE A 23 -28.52 39.83 4.98
C ILE A 23 -27.33 39.15 4.28
N VAL A 24 -26.10 39.56 4.63
CA VAL A 24 -24.85 38.99 4.08
C VAL A 24 -24.11 38.04 5.03
N GLU A 25 -24.53 37.96 6.30
CA GLU A 25 -24.13 36.90 7.22
C GLU A 25 -24.50 35.52 6.63
N GLY A 26 -23.50 34.65 6.48
CA GLY A 26 -23.70 33.29 5.97
C GLY A 26 -23.74 33.15 4.45
N LEU A 27 -23.70 34.24 3.67
CA LEU A 27 -23.74 34.18 2.19
C LEU A 27 -22.49 33.53 1.58
N ASN A 28 -21.34 33.61 2.27
CA ASN A 28 -20.09 32.93 1.90
C ASN A 28 -19.86 31.62 2.68
N THR A 29 -20.83 31.19 3.48
CA THR A 29 -20.78 29.92 4.19
C THR A 29 -21.62 28.94 3.39
N ASP A 30 -20.98 28.10 2.58
CA ASP A 30 -21.70 27.11 1.80
C ASP A 30 -22.43 26.14 2.73
N PRO A 31 -23.78 26.18 2.81
CA PRO A 31 -24.52 25.33 3.74
C PRO A 31 -24.49 23.85 3.34
N ASN A 32 -24.03 23.53 2.12
CA ASN A 32 -23.94 22.17 1.61
C ASN A 32 -22.59 21.51 1.88
N ASN A 33 -21.57 22.29 2.26
CA ASN A 33 -20.24 21.80 2.57
C ASN A 33 -19.94 22.04 4.05
N ALA A 34 -19.77 20.95 4.81
CA ALA A 34 -19.38 21.05 6.21
C ALA A 34 -18.01 21.75 6.32
N THR A 35 -17.96 22.89 7.00
CA THR A 35 -16.72 23.64 7.24
C THR A 35 -15.85 23.00 8.33
N ASP A 36 -16.43 22.11 9.13
CA ASP A 36 -15.74 21.30 10.12
C ASP A 36 -16.43 19.95 10.33
N ALA A 37 -15.66 18.94 10.74
CA ALA A 37 -16.18 17.63 11.11
C ALA A 37 -15.57 17.13 12.44
N PRO A 38 -16.34 16.41 13.27
CA PRO A 38 -15.80 15.71 14.43
C PRO A 38 -14.64 14.77 14.08
N ALA A 39 -13.64 14.68 14.98
CA ALA A 39 -12.41 13.90 14.78
C ALA A 39 -12.69 12.47 14.28
N LYS A 40 -13.68 11.79 14.86
CA LYS A 40 -14.06 10.42 14.49
C LYS A 40 -14.44 10.25 13.01
N TYR A 41 -15.06 11.24 12.38
CA TYR A 41 -15.47 11.13 10.98
C TYR A 41 -14.30 11.38 10.03
N VAL A 42 -13.46 12.36 10.34
CA VAL A 42 -12.21 12.60 9.59
C VAL A 42 -11.26 11.40 9.74
N PHE A 43 -11.19 10.80 10.93
CA PHE A 43 -10.43 9.59 11.21
C PHE A 43 -10.88 8.40 10.35
N THR A 44 -12.18 8.10 10.30
CA THR A 44 -12.72 7.05 9.40
C THR A 44 -12.46 7.39 7.93
N GLY A 45 -12.67 8.64 7.52
CA GLY A 45 -12.38 9.09 6.16
C GLY A 45 -10.91 8.94 5.76
N THR A 46 -9.98 9.18 6.69
CA THR A 46 -8.53 9.02 6.49
C THR A 46 -8.17 7.55 6.26
N GLN A 47 -8.77 6.63 7.02
CA GLN A 47 -8.59 5.19 6.82
C GLN A 47 -9.08 4.74 5.44
N ILE A 48 -10.28 5.17 5.05
CA ILE A 48 -10.86 4.84 3.74
C ILE A 48 -10.00 5.41 2.60
N ALA A 49 -9.50 6.64 2.74
CA ALA A 49 -8.59 7.22 1.76
C ALA A 49 -7.28 6.44 1.66
N ASN A 50 -6.73 5.95 2.78
CA ASN A 50 -5.54 5.10 2.76
C ASN A 50 -5.83 3.75 2.09
N MET A 51 -6.99 3.13 2.34
CA MET A 51 -7.40 1.92 1.61
C MET A 51 -7.41 2.17 0.09
N ALA A 52 -7.96 3.30 -0.35
CA ALA A 52 -8.00 3.68 -1.76
C ALA A 52 -6.60 3.97 -2.35
N ALA A 53 -5.70 4.59 -1.57
CA ALA A 53 -4.32 4.84 -1.98
C ALA A 53 -3.55 3.54 -2.27
N GLN A 54 -3.77 2.53 -1.41
CA GLN A 54 -3.03 1.27 -1.44
C GLN A 54 -3.61 0.27 -2.48
N GLU A 55 -4.94 0.19 -2.59
CA GLU A 55 -5.64 -0.72 -3.52
C GLU A 55 -5.98 -0.06 -4.87
N GLY A 56 -5.67 1.22 -5.03
CA GLY A 56 -5.99 2.01 -6.22
C GLY A 56 -5.00 1.83 -7.39
N LEU A 57 -4.48 2.95 -7.89
CA LEU A 57 -3.57 2.94 -9.03
C LEU A 57 -2.25 2.23 -8.69
N ALA A 58 -1.74 2.40 -7.47
CA ALA A 58 -0.55 1.73 -6.95
C ALA A 58 -0.62 0.20 -7.14
N SER A 59 -1.72 -0.42 -6.69
CA SER A 59 -2.00 -1.85 -6.86
C SER A 59 -2.03 -2.25 -8.33
N ARG A 60 -2.77 -1.50 -9.17
CA ARG A 60 -2.97 -1.84 -10.59
C ARG A 60 -1.69 -1.74 -11.40
N LEU A 61 -0.89 -0.69 -11.19
CA LEU A 61 0.40 -0.53 -11.88
C LEU A 61 1.42 -1.55 -11.39
N ALA A 62 1.44 -1.88 -10.09
CA ALA A 62 2.25 -3.00 -9.60
C ALA A 62 1.85 -4.33 -10.29
N ILE A 63 0.55 -4.57 -10.51
CA ILE A 63 0.10 -5.76 -11.25
C ILE A 63 0.72 -5.80 -12.65
N VAL A 64 0.59 -4.72 -13.42
CA VAL A 64 1.00 -4.72 -14.84
C VAL A 64 2.48 -4.47 -15.09
N TRP A 65 3.21 -3.84 -14.16
CA TRP A 65 4.64 -3.55 -14.33
C TRP A 65 5.55 -4.59 -13.69
N THR A 66 5.05 -5.37 -12.73
CA THR A 66 5.85 -6.36 -12.00
C THR A 66 5.56 -7.79 -12.43
N GLY A 67 4.98 -8.00 -13.61
CA GLY A 67 4.76 -9.35 -14.17
C GLY A 67 3.71 -10.19 -13.43
N TYR A 68 2.87 -9.57 -12.58
CA TYR A 68 1.73 -10.23 -11.95
C TYR A 68 0.54 -10.38 -12.91
N GLY A 69 0.40 -9.47 -13.86
CA GLY A 69 -0.60 -9.52 -14.90
C GLY A 69 -0.14 -8.73 -16.12
N LYS A 70 -0.91 -8.84 -17.20
CA LYS A 70 -0.67 -8.18 -18.47
C LYS A 70 -1.82 -7.24 -18.77
N GLY A 71 -1.50 -5.97 -18.98
CA GLY A 71 -2.49 -5.01 -19.48
C GLY A 71 -2.73 -5.25 -20.97
N THR A 72 -3.97 -5.52 -21.37
CA THR A 72 -4.29 -5.99 -22.73
C THR A 72 -5.20 -5.03 -23.50
N PHE A 73 -5.95 -4.17 -22.80
CA PHE A 73 -6.97 -3.34 -23.40
C PHE A 73 -7.13 -1.99 -22.69
N GLN A 74 -7.74 -1.01 -23.38
CA GLN A 74 -7.94 0.36 -22.89
C GLN A 74 -6.65 0.99 -22.35
N GLN A 75 -6.75 1.84 -21.34
CA GLN A 75 -5.61 2.54 -20.73
C GLN A 75 -4.56 1.55 -20.18
N LEU A 76 -4.95 0.35 -19.73
CA LEU A 76 -4.00 -0.64 -19.17
C LEU A 76 -3.15 -1.27 -20.27
N GLY A 77 -3.64 -1.37 -21.51
CA GLY A 77 -2.83 -1.79 -22.65
C GLY A 77 -1.68 -0.83 -22.94
N THR A 78 -1.93 0.49 -22.93
CA THR A 78 -0.88 1.50 -23.14
C THR A 78 0.04 1.61 -21.92
N TRP A 79 -0.51 1.54 -20.71
CA TRP A 79 0.30 1.62 -19.48
C TRP A 79 1.18 0.40 -19.28
N TYR A 80 0.75 -0.79 -19.72
CA TYR A 80 1.60 -1.99 -19.78
C TYR A 80 2.85 -1.76 -20.64
N LEU A 81 2.71 -1.00 -21.74
CA LEU A 81 3.81 -0.62 -22.63
C LEU A 81 4.60 0.63 -22.17
N TYR A 82 4.40 1.06 -20.91
CA TYR A 82 5.04 2.21 -20.29
C TYR A 82 4.68 3.56 -20.94
N GLN A 83 3.55 3.63 -21.65
CA GLN A 83 3.03 4.86 -22.25
C GLN A 83 2.10 5.56 -21.26
N ILE A 84 2.67 6.30 -20.33
CA ILE A 84 1.97 7.01 -19.26
C ILE A 84 2.54 8.43 -19.08
N THR A 85 1.71 9.39 -18.70
CA THR A 85 2.10 10.81 -18.53
C THR A 85 1.78 11.31 -17.12
N ALA A 86 2.33 12.47 -16.74
CA ALA A 86 2.14 13.09 -15.43
C ALA A 86 0.66 13.28 -15.04
N ASN A 87 -0.20 13.67 -15.99
CA ASN A 87 -1.65 13.83 -15.76
C ASN A 87 -2.33 12.54 -15.25
N ASN A 88 -1.79 11.37 -15.60
CA ASN A 88 -2.37 10.10 -15.15
C ASN A 88 -2.18 9.85 -13.64
N PHE A 89 -1.30 10.61 -12.98
CA PHE A 89 -1.02 10.49 -11.56
C PHE A 89 -1.66 11.60 -10.70
N ASP A 90 -2.41 12.53 -11.28
CA ASP A 90 -3.02 13.65 -10.55
C ASP A 90 -4.01 13.18 -9.47
N ASP A 91 -4.89 12.25 -9.81
CA ASP A 91 -5.89 11.73 -8.87
C ASP A 91 -5.22 10.93 -7.75
N ASP A 92 -4.21 10.11 -8.08
CA ASP A 92 -3.50 9.27 -7.12
C ASP A 92 -2.71 10.14 -6.14
N TRP A 93 -1.95 11.13 -6.64
CA TRP A 93 -1.25 12.12 -5.81
C TRP A 93 -2.21 12.83 -4.85
N ASN A 94 -3.38 13.26 -5.34
CA ASN A 94 -4.40 13.89 -4.50
C ASN A 94 -4.94 12.95 -3.41
N ILE A 95 -5.09 11.65 -3.69
CA ILE A 95 -5.50 10.67 -2.67
C ILE A 95 -4.45 10.60 -1.56
N PHE A 96 -3.15 10.48 -1.88
CA PHE A 96 -2.09 10.41 -0.87
C PHE A 96 -1.98 11.70 -0.05
N PHE A 97 -1.94 12.87 -0.69
CA PHE A 97 -1.66 14.13 0.01
C PHE A 97 -2.90 14.80 0.60
N THR A 98 -3.99 14.88 -0.16
CA THR A 98 -5.23 15.52 0.31
C THR A 98 -6.12 14.51 1.02
N GLY A 99 -6.31 13.31 0.44
CA GLY A 99 -7.16 12.26 0.99
C GLY A 99 -6.62 11.67 2.29
N VAL A 100 -5.32 11.41 2.37
CA VAL A 100 -4.70 10.82 3.58
C VAL A 100 -3.95 11.87 4.39
N ASN A 101 -2.85 12.46 3.89
CA ASN A 101 -1.95 13.25 4.73
C ASN A 101 -2.64 14.45 5.39
N LYS A 102 -3.36 15.28 4.62
CA LYS A 102 -4.07 16.44 5.15
C LYS A 102 -5.13 16.04 6.18
N ASN A 103 -5.92 15.00 5.89
CA ASN A 103 -6.95 14.50 6.81
C ASN A 103 -6.34 13.87 8.08
N ALA A 104 -5.17 13.24 7.96
CA ALA A 104 -4.42 12.73 9.10
C ALA A 104 -3.96 13.87 10.02
N LEU A 105 -3.39 14.94 9.47
CA LEU A 105 -2.99 16.11 10.26
C LEU A 105 -4.17 16.73 11.02
N ILE A 106 -5.31 16.93 10.34
CA ILE A 106 -6.54 17.44 10.95
C ILE A 106 -7.03 16.49 12.07
N THR A 107 -7.00 15.19 11.82
CA THR A 107 -7.43 14.18 12.79
C THR A 107 -6.53 14.17 14.01
N ILE A 108 -5.20 14.24 13.83
CA ILE A 108 -4.23 14.29 14.93
C ILE A 108 -4.44 15.54 15.78
N GLU A 109 -4.55 16.72 15.17
CA GLU A 109 -4.81 17.99 15.87
C GLU A 109 -6.09 17.90 16.71
N LYS A 110 -7.19 17.43 16.10
CA LYS A 110 -8.47 17.28 16.80
C LYS A 110 -8.43 16.23 17.90
N ALA A 111 -7.72 15.13 17.68
CA ALA A 111 -7.56 14.07 18.66
C ALA A 111 -6.76 14.56 19.88
N GLU A 112 -5.67 15.30 19.64
CA GLU A 112 -4.86 15.92 20.69
C GLU A 112 -5.66 16.96 21.49
N ALA A 113 -6.47 17.79 20.82
CA ALA A 113 -7.33 18.79 21.47
C ALA A 113 -8.36 18.17 22.44
N ILE A 114 -8.80 16.94 22.19
CA ILE A 114 -9.72 16.19 23.09
C ILE A 114 -8.99 15.17 23.97
N GLY A 115 -7.65 15.14 23.96
CA GLY A 115 -6.83 14.21 24.74
C GLY A 115 -6.91 12.75 24.28
N ASN A 116 -7.37 12.46 23.07
CA ASN A 116 -7.46 11.09 22.53
C ASN A 116 -6.15 10.67 21.87
N ARG A 117 -5.14 10.36 22.69
CA ARG A 117 -3.81 9.92 22.21
C ARG A 117 -3.89 8.64 21.38
N LYS A 118 -4.78 7.71 21.73
CA LYS A 118 -5.01 6.50 20.92
C LYS A 118 -5.39 6.81 19.48
N MET A 119 -6.37 7.71 19.26
CA MET A 119 -6.76 8.13 17.91
C MET A 119 -5.59 8.82 17.18
N ALA A 120 -4.84 9.69 17.87
CA ALA A 120 -3.66 10.32 17.29
C ALA A 120 -2.61 9.28 16.86
N GLY A 121 -2.27 8.31 17.73
CA GLY A 121 -1.32 7.24 17.43
C GLY A 121 -1.74 6.39 16.23
N ILE A 122 -3.00 5.93 16.17
CA ILE A 122 -3.50 5.19 15.00
C ILE A 122 -3.41 6.02 13.71
N THR A 123 -3.79 7.30 13.80
CA THR A 123 -3.73 8.21 12.65
C THR A 123 -2.30 8.42 12.14
N LYS A 124 -1.31 8.52 13.03
CA LYS A 124 0.12 8.61 12.67
C LYS A 124 0.58 7.37 11.90
N ILE A 125 0.14 6.17 12.30
CA ILE A 125 0.45 4.92 11.59
C ILE A 125 -0.13 4.92 10.17
N ILE A 126 -1.39 5.36 10.01
CA ILE A 126 -2.05 5.47 8.70
C ILE A 126 -1.34 6.50 7.81
N GLN A 127 -0.97 7.65 8.38
CA GLN A 127 -0.20 8.68 7.69
C GLN A 127 1.13 8.13 7.16
N VAL A 128 1.87 7.39 8.01
CA VAL A 128 3.15 6.77 7.61
C VAL A 128 2.93 5.66 6.58
N ASN A 129 1.87 4.86 6.68
CA ASN A 129 1.57 3.85 5.66
C ASN A 129 1.37 4.49 4.27
N ALA A 130 0.62 5.59 4.19
CA ALA A 130 0.42 6.29 2.93
C ALA A 130 1.69 6.97 2.43
N LEU A 131 2.38 7.76 3.26
CA LEU A 131 3.53 8.54 2.81
C LEU A 131 4.80 7.70 2.62
N GLY A 132 4.93 6.60 3.35
CA GLY A 132 5.91 5.55 3.08
C GLY A 132 5.73 4.98 1.67
N THR A 133 4.51 4.54 1.35
CA THR A 133 4.17 4.10 -0.01
C THR A 133 4.40 5.20 -1.04
N ALA A 134 4.00 6.45 -0.76
CA ALA A 134 4.20 7.54 -1.71
C ALA A 134 5.68 7.76 -2.02
N THR A 135 6.56 7.73 -1.01
CA THR A 135 8.00 7.90 -1.27
C THR A 135 8.61 6.68 -1.97
N GLU A 136 8.13 5.46 -1.72
CA GLU A 136 8.54 4.26 -2.47
C GLU A 136 8.11 4.35 -3.95
N LEU A 137 6.96 4.95 -4.25
CA LEU A 137 6.42 5.09 -5.61
C LEU A 137 7.09 6.24 -6.37
N TRP A 138 7.10 7.44 -5.80
CA TRP A 138 7.53 8.66 -6.46
C TRP A 138 8.96 9.09 -6.13
N GLY A 139 9.64 8.54 -5.12
CA GLY A 139 10.94 9.04 -4.67
C GLY A 139 10.81 10.16 -3.64
N GLU A 140 11.52 11.27 -3.82
CA GLU A 140 11.38 12.43 -2.93
C GLU A 140 9.96 13.00 -2.98
N ILE A 141 9.43 13.41 -1.82
CA ILE A 141 8.08 13.94 -1.71
C ILE A 141 8.03 15.05 -0.64
N PRO A 142 7.03 15.95 -0.68
CA PRO A 142 6.79 16.87 0.43
C PRO A 142 6.32 16.12 1.69
N PHE A 143 6.82 16.49 2.88
CA PHE A 143 6.35 15.88 4.14
C PHE A 143 6.13 16.89 5.28
N GLU A 144 7.18 17.48 5.85
CA GLU A 144 7.06 18.34 7.04
C GLU A 144 6.23 19.60 6.80
N GLU A 145 6.32 20.13 5.58
CA GLU A 145 5.59 21.32 5.11
C GLU A 145 4.23 20.96 4.48
N ALA A 146 4.05 19.69 4.08
CA ALA A 146 2.88 19.24 3.34
C ALA A 146 1.62 19.28 4.19
N GLY A 147 0.54 19.87 3.67
CA GLY A 147 -0.74 20.05 4.38
C GLY A 147 -0.83 21.33 5.22
N LYS A 148 0.26 22.10 5.36
CA LYS A 148 0.30 23.40 6.04
C LYS A 148 0.25 24.57 5.05
N THR A 149 -0.71 24.53 4.13
CA THR A 149 -0.75 25.41 2.94
C THR A 149 -0.70 26.91 3.24
N ALA A 150 -1.19 27.36 4.40
CA ALA A 150 -1.14 28.77 4.80
C ALA A 150 0.30 29.26 5.12
N GLU A 151 1.14 28.37 5.65
CA GLU A 151 2.54 28.68 6.00
C GLU A 151 3.49 28.30 4.85
N PHE A 152 3.22 27.16 4.21
CA PHE A 152 4.03 26.60 3.12
C PHE A 152 3.16 26.37 1.87
N PRO A 153 2.92 27.43 1.07
CA PRO A 153 2.14 27.29 -0.17
C PRO A 153 2.87 26.49 -1.26
N ASN A 154 4.19 26.36 -1.17
CA ASN A 154 5.04 25.56 -2.05
C ASN A 154 5.89 24.62 -1.18
N PRO A 155 5.35 23.49 -0.70
CA PRO A 155 6.06 22.66 0.26
C PRO A 155 7.29 22.01 -0.38
N ARG A 156 8.43 22.01 0.32
CA ARG A 156 9.69 21.44 -0.16
C ARG A 156 9.60 19.92 -0.29
N PHE A 157 10.21 19.37 -1.34
CA PHE A 157 10.45 17.94 -1.50
C PHE A 157 11.63 17.49 -0.61
N GLU A 158 11.40 16.43 0.15
CA GLU A 158 12.40 15.82 1.02
C GLU A 158 12.93 14.56 0.37
N THR A 159 14.26 14.41 0.36
CA THR A 159 14.87 13.18 -0.16
C THR A 159 14.48 12.00 0.71
N GLN A 160 14.45 10.79 0.16
CA GLN A 160 14.16 9.58 0.93
C GLN A 160 15.10 9.36 2.11
N ALA A 161 16.38 9.75 1.96
CA ALA A 161 17.36 9.65 3.03
C ALA A 161 17.04 10.59 4.21
N GLU A 162 16.40 11.74 3.95
CA GLU A 162 15.90 12.67 4.98
C GLU A 162 14.54 12.22 5.54
N LEU A 163 13.64 11.79 4.65
CA LEU A 163 12.24 11.52 4.95
C LEU A 163 12.04 10.21 5.74
N ILE A 164 12.68 9.12 5.32
CA ILE A 164 12.46 7.80 5.94
C ILE A 164 12.76 7.80 7.44
N PRO A 165 13.87 8.38 7.93
CA PRO A 165 14.11 8.53 9.37
C PRO A 165 13.00 9.30 10.10
N LYS A 166 12.39 10.32 9.47
CA LYS A 166 11.28 11.08 10.07
C LYS A 166 10.01 10.26 10.13
N LEU A 167 9.71 9.47 9.09
CA LEU A 167 8.58 8.53 9.10
C LEU A 167 8.75 7.45 10.19
N VAL A 168 9.97 6.94 10.37
CA VAL A 168 10.30 6.00 11.46
C VAL A 168 10.10 6.66 12.82
N ALA A 169 10.58 7.90 13.03
CA ALA A 169 10.35 8.63 14.27
C ALA A 169 8.85 8.87 14.54
N ARG A 170 8.07 9.13 13.49
CA ARG A 170 6.62 9.28 13.58
C ARG A 170 5.90 7.99 14.02
N LEU A 171 6.42 6.83 13.63
CA LEU A 171 5.95 5.53 14.14
C LEU A 171 6.30 5.33 15.61
N ASP A 172 7.49 5.78 16.05
CA ASP A 172 7.88 5.73 17.46
C ASP A 172 6.97 6.60 18.34
N GLU A 173 6.62 7.81 17.87
CA GLU A 173 5.61 8.64 18.52
C GLU A 173 4.24 7.95 18.60
N ALA A 174 3.82 7.29 17.51
CA ALA A 174 2.56 6.57 17.46
C ALA A 174 2.51 5.41 18.46
N ILE A 175 3.60 4.65 18.56
CA ILE A 175 3.76 3.58 19.55
C ILE A 175 3.63 4.15 20.96
N ALA A 176 4.33 5.24 21.27
CA ALA A 176 4.25 5.90 22.58
C ALA A 176 2.83 6.41 22.90
N ASP A 177 2.11 6.93 21.92
CA ASP A 177 0.71 7.34 22.08
C ASP A 177 -0.22 6.16 22.39
N LEU A 178 -0.04 5.03 21.72
CA LEU A 178 -0.80 3.81 21.98
C LEU A 178 -0.47 3.21 23.36
N GLU A 179 0.78 3.31 23.81
CA GLU A 179 1.24 2.83 25.12
C GLU A 179 0.76 3.68 26.28
N SER A 180 0.43 4.95 26.03
CA SER A 180 -0.11 5.83 27.06
C SER A 180 -1.43 5.32 27.66
N GLY A 181 -2.19 4.50 26.91
CA GLY A 181 -3.51 4.02 27.31
C GLY A 181 -4.59 5.11 27.34
N VAL A 182 -4.28 6.34 26.92
CA VAL A 182 -5.18 7.49 26.97
C VAL A 182 -6.04 7.58 25.70
N GLY A 183 -7.35 7.71 25.88
CA GLY A 183 -8.32 7.87 24.79
C GLY A 183 -8.98 6.56 24.36
N THR A 184 -10.19 6.68 23.80
CA THR A 184 -10.99 5.56 23.32
C THR A 184 -11.20 5.68 21.82
N VAL A 185 -11.08 4.54 21.14
CA VAL A 185 -11.40 4.38 19.72
C VAL A 185 -12.23 3.11 19.63
N GLY A 186 -13.38 3.17 18.96
CA GLY A 186 -14.28 2.04 18.73
C GLY A 186 -14.51 1.80 17.26
N SER A 187 -15.78 1.80 16.84
CA SER A 187 -16.20 1.49 15.46
C SER A 187 -15.72 2.47 14.39
N GLU A 188 -15.23 3.65 14.78
CA GLU A 188 -14.60 4.61 13.88
C GLU A 188 -13.24 4.13 13.35
N ASP A 189 -12.59 3.18 14.04
CA ASP A 189 -11.50 2.38 13.47
C ASP A 189 -12.10 1.18 12.74
N VAL A 190 -12.03 1.23 11.41
CA VAL A 190 -12.65 0.23 10.54
C VAL A 190 -11.82 -1.06 10.43
N HIS A 191 -10.58 -1.05 10.93
CA HIS A 191 -9.66 -2.17 10.83
C HIS A 191 -9.65 -3.03 12.09
N PHE A 192 -9.42 -2.42 13.26
CA PHE A 192 -9.19 -3.16 14.50
C PHE A 192 -10.06 -2.70 15.68
N GLY A 193 -11.00 -1.78 15.47
CA GLY A 193 -11.89 -1.30 16.53
C GLY A 193 -11.14 -0.69 17.72
N GLY A 194 -9.97 -0.08 17.49
CA GLY A 194 -9.13 0.55 18.50
C GLY A 194 -8.19 -0.39 19.25
N ASP A 195 -7.95 -1.61 18.77
CA ASP A 195 -7.00 -2.55 19.38
C ASP A 195 -5.56 -2.05 19.26
N ALA A 196 -5.06 -1.47 20.35
CA ALA A 196 -3.73 -0.89 20.43
C ALA A 196 -2.62 -1.94 20.22
N THR A 197 -2.82 -3.20 20.61
CA THR A 197 -1.82 -4.25 20.43
C THR A 197 -1.60 -4.51 18.94
N LYS A 198 -2.68 -4.63 18.17
CA LYS A 198 -2.60 -4.83 16.72
C LYS A 198 -1.98 -3.63 16.02
N TRP A 199 -2.37 -2.41 16.40
CA TRP A 199 -1.80 -1.20 15.82
C TRP A 199 -0.29 -1.04 16.13
N LYS A 200 0.18 -1.38 17.34
CA LYS A 200 1.63 -1.38 17.62
C LYS A 200 2.38 -2.38 16.75
N GLN A 201 1.83 -3.57 16.56
CA GLN A 201 2.44 -4.57 15.67
C GLN A 201 2.51 -4.10 14.22
N VAL A 202 1.47 -3.43 13.71
CA VAL A 202 1.49 -2.80 12.39
C VAL A 202 2.57 -1.71 12.32
N ALA A 203 2.69 -0.86 13.34
CA ALA A 203 3.71 0.18 13.40
C ALA A 203 5.12 -0.39 13.33
N TYR A 204 5.41 -1.47 14.06
CA TYR A 204 6.70 -2.14 14.01
C TYR A 204 7.00 -2.81 12.66
N THR A 205 5.99 -3.42 12.01
CA THR A 205 6.18 -3.99 10.67
C THR A 205 6.43 -2.89 9.62
N LEU A 206 5.73 -1.75 9.69
CA LEU A 206 6.01 -0.59 8.82
C LEU A 206 7.39 0.00 9.08
N LYS A 207 7.81 0.08 10.34
CA LYS A 207 9.17 0.52 10.70
C LYS A 207 10.21 -0.40 10.06
N ALA A 208 10.01 -1.73 10.14
CA ALA A 208 10.88 -2.68 9.48
C ALA A 208 10.90 -2.51 7.95
N ARG A 209 9.74 -2.32 7.31
CA ARG A 209 9.62 -2.07 5.85
C ARG A 209 10.47 -0.86 5.43
N LEU A 210 10.26 0.29 6.06
CA LEU A 210 10.98 1.52 5.76
C LEU A 210 12.49 1.39 5.98
N LEU A 211 12.91 0.66 7.02
CA LEU A 211 14.33 0.41 7.30
C LEU A 211 14.98 -0.54 6.27
N VAL A 212 14.23 -1.49 5.72
CA VAL A 212 14.69 -2.33 4.60
C VAL A 212 14.99 -1.48 3.36
N ASP A 213 14.15 -0.49 3.05
CA ASP A 213 14.33 0.37 1.88
C ASP A 213 15.64 1.18 1.93
N ILE A 214 16.07 1.60 3.12
CA ILE A 214 17.36 2.29 3.34
C ILE A 214 18.48 1.34 3.78
N LYS A 215 18.32 0.04 3.57
CA LYS A 215 19.32 -1.01 3.82
C LYS A 215 19.80 -1.08 5.29
N GLN A 216 19.01 -0.58 6.23
CA GLN A 216 19.27 -0.68 7.69
C GLN A 216 18.76 -2.03 8.22
N TYR A 217 19.36 -3.12 7.72
CA TYR A 217 18.82 -4.47 7.93
C TYR A 217 18.81 -4.93 9.39
N ASP A 218 19.77 -4.49 10.22
CA ASP A 218 19.83 -4.88 11.63
C ASP A 218 18.70 -4.24 12.45
N ASP A 219 18.47 -2.94 12.23
CA ASP A 219 17.36 -2.21 12.84
C ASP A 219 16.01 -2.72 12.31
N ALA A 220 15.93 -3.04 11.02
CA ALA A 220 14.74 -3.63 10.42
C ALA A 220 14.41 -5.00 11.04
N TYR A 221 15.41 -5.87 11.23
CA TYR A 221 15.26 -7.15 11.91
C TYR A 221 14.72 -6.93 13.33
N THR A 222 15.34 -6.01 14.09
CA THR A 222 14.94 -5.68 15.45
C THR A 222 13.48 -5.20 15.51
N ALA A 223 13.09 -4.28 14.63
CA ALA A 223 11.70 -3.82 14.54
C ALA A 223 10.73 -4.97 14.20
N ALA A 224 11.08 -5.82 13.23
CA ALA A 224 10.23 -6.91 12.78
C ALA A 224 9.98 -7.97 13.87
N THR A 225 10.87 -8.12 14.87
CA THR A 225 10.62 -9.01 16.02
C THR A 225 9.41 -8.59 16.86
N SER A 226 9.04 -7.31 16.83
CA SER A 226 7.87 -6.73 17.49
C SER A 226 6.70 -6.45 16.54
N GLY A 227 6.85 -6.84 15.26
CA GLY A 227 5.84 -6.65 14.23
C GLY A 227 4.63 -7.57 14.35
N VAL A 228 3.82 -7.62 13.30
CA VAL A 228 2.65 -8.51 13.21
C VAL A 228 3.06 -9.95 13.48
N SER A 229 2.57 -10.50 14.60
CA SER A 229 3.00 -11.80 15.11
C SER A 229 2.02 -12.94 14.84
N THR A 230 0.78 -12.62 14.41
CA THR A 230 -0.22 -13.60 14.02
C THR A 230 -1.04 -13.09 12.83
N PHE A 231 -1.58 -14.01 12.03
CA PHE A 231 -2.42 -13.65 10.88
C PHE A 231 -3.62 -12.76 11.25
N ALA A 232 -4.26 -13.00 12.41
CA ALA A 232 -5.41 -12.24 12.89
C ALA A 232 -5.11 -10.78 13.31
N ASN A 233 -3.82 -10.42 13.40
CA ASN A 233 -3.35 -9.07 13.70
C ASN A 233 -2.90 -8.32 12.44
N SER A 234 -3.04 -8.92 11.26
CA SER A 234 -2.70 -8.29 9.98
C SER A 234 -3.68 -7.16 9.66
N LEU A 235 -3.16 -6.05 9.16
CA LEU A 235 -3.95 -4.94 8.64
C LEU A 235 -4.43 -5.27 7.23
N TYR A 236 -5.74 -5.34 7.09
CA TYR A 236 -6.43 -5.51 5.82
C TYR A 236 -7.45 -4.38 5.63
N SER A 237 -7.63 -3.96 4.39
CA SER A 237 -8.76 -3.15 3.93
C SER A 237 -10.01 -4.03 3.90
N PRO A 238 -11.02 -3.80 4.77
CA PRO A 238 -12.25 -4.59 4.72
C PRO A 238 -13.15 -4.16 3.56
N HIS A 239 -13.86 -5.12 2.96
CA HIS A 239 -14.83 -4.88 1.90
C HIS A 239 -16.15 -5.62 2.14
N GLY A 240 -17.22 -5.10 1.56
CA GLY A 240 -18.55 -5.67 1.53
C GLY A 240 -19.01 -5.99 0.10
N THR A 241 -20.32 -6.09 -0.11
CA THR A 241 -20.89 -6.57 -1.37
C THR A 241 -21.67 -5.50 -2.13
N ILE A 242 -21.62 -4.22 -1.72
CA ILE A 242 -22.42 -3.16 -2.33
C ILE A 242 -21.58 -2.43 -3.40
N ALA A 243 -22.06 -2.48 -4.64
CA ALA A 243 -21.42 -1.84 -5.79
C ALA A 243 -21.11 -0.37 -5.52
N SER A 244 -19.91 0.07 -5.92
CA SER A 244 -19.48 1.47 -5.83
C SER A 244 -19.58 2.09 -4.43
N THR A 245 -19.74 1.28 -3.37
CA THR A 245 -19.91 1.73 -1.99
C THR A 245 -18.84 1.13 -1.10
N ASN A 246 -18.79 -0.20 -1.01
CA ASN A 246 -17.84 -0.89 -0.14
C ASN A 246 -17.26 -2.18 -0.72
N GLU A 247 -17.47 -2.45 -2.01
CA GLU A 247 -16.81 -3.59 -2.66
C GLU A 247 -15.30 -3.38 -2.83
N ASN A 248 -14.58 -4.49 -2.99
CA ASN A 248 -13.15 -4.53 -3.29
C ASN A 248 -12.82 -3.69 -4.54
N ALA A 249 -11.83 -2.80 -4.45
CA ALA A 249 -11.57 -1.84 -5.52
C ALA A 249 -10.97 -2.52 -6.77
N ASN A 250 -10.25 -3.62 -6.59
CA ASN A 250 -9.78 -4.45 -7.70
C ASN A 250 -10.93 -5.25 -8.32
N TYR A 251 -11.87 -5.80 -7.55
CA TYR A 251 -13.09 -6.42 -8.09
C TYR A 251 -13.87 -5.43 -8.95
N SER A 252 -14.14 -4.23 -8.41
CA SER A 252 -14.90 -3.19 -9.11
C SER A 252 -14.21 -2.83 -10.43
N PHE A 253 -12.88 -2.66 -10.40
CA PHE A 253 -12.11 -2.37 -11.60
C PHE A 253 -12.14 -3.52 -12.62
N LEU A 254 -11.79 -4.74 -12.20
CA LEU A 254 -11.60 -5.91 -13.07
C LEU A 254 -12.91 -6.54 -13.56
N THR A 255 -14.03 -6.28 -12.90
CA THR A 255 -15.34 -6.89 -13.21
C THR A 255 -16.36 -5.87 -13.69
N ASN A 256 -16.49 -4.72 -13.00
CA ASN A 256 -17.58 -3.77 -13.26
C ASN A 256 -17.18 -2.66 -14.23
N VAL A 257 -15.96 -2.11 -14.11
CA VAL A 257 -15.56 -0.87 -14.80
C VAL A 257 -14.67 -1.11 -16.02
N ARG A 258 -13.76 -2.10 -15.95
CA ARG A 258 -12.69 -2.36 -16.94
C ARG A 258 -12.48 -3.87 -17.15
N ALA A 259 -13.57 -4.63 -17.27
CA ALA A 259 -13.53 -6.06 -17.55
C ALA A 259 -12.58 -6.40 -18.71
N GLY A 260 -11.74 -7.42 -18.49
CA GLY A 260 -10.76 -7.91 -19.45
C GLY A 260 -9.58 -6.99 -19.77
N SER A 261 -9.42 -5.86 -19.06
CA SER A 261 -8.30 -4.93 -19.29
C SER A 261 -6.96 -5.42 -18.72
N ILE A 262 -7.00 -6.35 -17.77
CA ILE A 262 -5.83 -7.04 -17.22
C ILE A 262 -6.09 -8.55 -17.30
N THR A 263 -5.14 -9.29 -17.85
CA THR A 263 -5.13 -10.77 -17.88
C THR A 263 -3.92 -11.30 -17.10
N GLY A 264 -3.87 -12.61 -16.86
CA GLY A 264 -2.69 -13.32 -16.34
C GLY A 264 -1.86 -14.00 -17.44
N GLU A 265 -2.22 -13.81 -18.70
CA GLU A 265 -1.47 -14.37 -19.83
C GLU A 265 -0.06 -13.79 -19.91
N ASP A 266 0.89 -14.64 -20.29
CA ASP A 266 2.30 -14.29 -20.45
C ASP A 266 2.94 -13.56 -19.26
N SER A 267 2.38 -13.74 -18.06
CA SER A 267 2.80 -13.03 -16.86
C SER A 267 3.78 -13.88 -16.07
N TYR A 268 4.88 -13.30 -15.60
CA TYR A 268 5.91 -14.04 -14.86
C TYR A 268 5.34 -14.79 -13.65
N ASN A 269 4.44 -14.16 -12.89
CA ASN A 269 3.83 -14.79 -11.72
C ASN A 269 2.93 -15.98 -12.08
N THR A 270 2.20 -15.94 -13.22
CA THR A 270 1.42 -17.11 -13.65
C THR A 270 2.33 -18.24 -14.11
N PHE A 271 3.48 -17.92 -14.73
CA PHE A 271 4.46 -18.92 -15.12
C PHE A 271 5.05 -19.66 -13.92
N ILE A 272 5.46 -18.94 -12.87
CA ILE A 272 6.08 -19.60 -11.71
C ILE A 272 5.05 -20.30 -10.81
N LEU A 273 3.79 -19.88 -10.79
CA LEU A 273 2.75 -20.50 -9.96
C LEU A 273 1.98 -21.63 -10.66
N ASN A 274 1.93 -21.69 -11.99
CA ASN A 274 1.17 -22.70 -12.72
C ASN A 274 1.99 -23.98 -12.96
N PRO A 275 1.59 -25.15 -12.41
CA PRO A 275 2.31 -26.42 -12.60
C PRO A 275 2.41 -26.90 -14.06
N ALA A 276 1.57 -26.35 -14.96
CA ALA A 276 1.63 -26.66 -16.39
C ALA A 276 2.72 -25.87 -17.14
N ASN A 277 3.33 -24.87 -16.51
CA ASN A 277 4.35 -24.03 -17.13
C ASN A 277 5.77 -24.56 -16.82
N ALA A 278 6.71 -24.37 -17.76
CA ALA A 278 8.09 -24.82 -17.61
C ALA A 278 8.88 -24.05 -16.54
N LEU A 279 8.47 -22.82 -16.20
CA LEU A 279 9.09 -21.99 -15.15
C LEU A 279 8.49 -22.22 -13.76
N TYR A 280 7.60 -23.21 -13.62
CA TYR A 280 6.96 -23.51 -12.35
C TYR A 280 7.98 -23.68 -11.21
N ARG A 281 7.81 -22.89 -10.14
CA ARG A 281 8.73 -22.88 -8.99
C ARG A 281 8.53 -24.03 -8.01
N GLY A 282 7.40 -24.73 -8.10
CA GLY A 282 7.10 -25.83 -7.20
C GLY A 282 8.08 -27.00 -7.34
N ASN A 283 8.19 -27.77 -6.28
CA ASN A 283 9.16 -28.85 -6.13
C ASN A 283 8.66 -29.91 -5.14
N ALA A 284 9.50 -30.87 -4.73
CA ALA A 284 9.08 -31.95 -3.83
C ALA A 284 8.57 -31.47 -2.46
N LYS A 285 8.84 -30.22 -2.07
CA LYS A 285 8.38 -29.59 -0.82
C LYS A 285 7.40 -28.43 -1.05
N THR A 286 7.16 -28.02 -2.29
CA THR A 286 6.34 -26.84 -2.63
C THR A 286 5.33 -27.15 -3.73
N ASN A 287 4.04 -26.93 -3.45
CA ASN A 287 2.97 -27.01 -4.46
C ASN A 287 2.14 -25.72 -4.44
N GLU A 288 2.15 -25.00 -5.55
CA GLU A 288 1.51 -23.68 -5.69
C GLU A 288 0.12 -23.73 -6.32
N THR A 289 -0.39 -24.91 -6.68
CA THR A 289 -1.65 -25.05 -7.43
C THR A 289 -2.82 -24.30 -6.77
N ALA A 290 -2.94 -24.35 -5.44
CA ALA A 290 -3.97 -23.65 -4.69
C ALA A 290 -3.80 -22.13 -4.74
N ARG A 291 -2.57 -21.64 -4.58
CA ARG A 291 -2.23 -20.22 -4.63
C ARG A 291 -2.46 -19.66 -6.03
N PHE A 292 -2.04 -20.40 -7.06
CA PHE A 292 -2.34 -20.09 -8.46
C PHE A 292 -3.84 -19.92 -8.68
N LYS A 293 -4.65 -20.90 -8.26
CA LYS A 293 -6.13 -20.84 -8.41
C LYS A 293 -6.76 -19.74 -7.56
N PHE A 294 -6.17 -19.38 -6.42
CA PHE A 294 -6.67 -18.30 -5.58
C PHE A 294 -6.43 -16.92 -6.21
N TYR A 295 -5.29 -16.73 -6.88
CA TYR A 295 -4.94 -15.49 -7.57
C TYR A 295 -5.47 -15.40 -8.99
N TYR A 296 -5.59 -16.52 -9.70
CA TYR A 296 -5.94 -16.56 -11.11
C TYR A 296 -7.06 -17.55 -11.41
N LEU A 297 -7.86 -17.19 -12.39
CA LEU A 297 -8.88 -18.05 -12.98
C LEU A 297 -8.40 -18.46 -14.37
N GLU A 298 -8.13 -19.76 -14.57
CA GLU A 298 -7.55 -20.29 -15.81
C GLU A 298 -8.45 -20.07 -17.04
N LYS A 299 -9.76 -20.12 -16.84
CA LYS A 299 -10.76 -19.84 -17.87
C LYS A 299 -11.52 -18.60 -17.45
N GLY A 300 -10.96 -17.45 -17.81
CA GLY A 300 -11.50 -16.16 -17.44
C GLY A 300 -12.96 -15.99 -17.87
N VAL A 301 -13.70 -15.26 -17.05
CA VAL A 301 -15.09 -14.86 -17.31
C VAL A 301 -15.12 -13.42 -17.82
N ASN A 302 -14.21 -12.56 -17.34
CA ASN A 302 -14.10 -11.15 -17.73
C ASN A 302 -13.25 -10.97 -19.00
N ALA A 303 -12.27 -11.86 -19.20
CA ALA A 303 -11.52 -12.08 -20.43
C ALA A 303 -11.72 -13.55 -20.87
N PRO A 304 -12.75 -13.84 -21.68
CA PRO A 304 -13.10 -15.21 -22.03
C PRO A 304 -11.96 -15.99 -22.69
N GLY A 305 -11.67 -17.19 -22.15
CA GLY A 305 -10.74 -18.15 -22.76
C GLY A 305 -9.26 -17.94 -22.45
N VAL A 306 -8.93 -16.99 -21.59
CA VAL A 306 -7.55 -16.73 -21.13
C VAL A 306 -7.46 -16.74 -19.60
N ILE A 307 -6.25 -16.87 -19.07
CA ILE A 307 -5.99 -16.71 -17.63
C ILE A 307 -6.27 -15.26 -17.24
N GLU A 308 -6.99 -15.02 -16.14
CA GLU A 308 -7.26 -13.68 -15.61
C GLU A 308 -7.08 -13.62 -14.07
N PRO A 309 -6.88 -12.42 -13.49
CA PRO A 309 -6.98 -12.24 -12.04
C PRO A 309 -8.32 -12.77 -11.51
N ASN A 310 -8.29 -13.56 -10.44
CA ASN A 310 -9.46 -14.26 -9.96
C ASN A 310 -10.35 -13.35 -9.11
N THR A 311 -11.49 -12.95 -9.70
CA THR A 311 -12.54 -12.16 -9.03
C THR A 311 -13.73 -13.00 -8.59
N THR A 312 -13.61 -14.35 -8.62
CA THR A 312 -14.72 -15.27 -8.31
C THR A 312 -15.33 -14.97 -6.95
N THR A 313 -16.61 -14.59 -6.99
CA THR A 313 -17.42 -14.28 -5.82
C THR A 313 -18.69 -15.12 -5.87
N THR A 314 -18.85 -15.99 -4.88
CA THR A 314 -20.06 -16.81 -4.69
C THR A 314 -20.37 -16.91 -3.20
N THR A 315 -21.50 -17.52 -2.84
CA THR A 315 -21.86 -17.74 -1.42
C THR A 315 -20.83 -18.59 -0.66
N THR A 316 -20.12 -19.48 -1.35
CA THR A 316 -19.15 -20.39 -0.72
C THR A 316 -17.71 -20.09 -1.09
N SER A 317 -17.42 -19.40 -2.20
CA SER A 317 -16.07 -19.14 -2.71
C SER A 317 -15.77 -17.65 -2.83
N ARG A 318 -14.61 -17.26 -2.29
CA ARG A 318 -14.01 -15.93 -2.39
C ARG A 318 -12.58 -16.06 -2.86
N ALA A 319 -12.31 -15.66 -4.09
CA ALA A 319 -10.97 -15.51 -4.64
C ALA A 319 -10.26 -14.27 -4.08
N PHE A 320 -9.00 -14.05 -4.46
CA PHE A 320 -8.20 -12.94 -3.92
C PHE A 320 -8.77 -11.56 -4.21
N PHE A 321 -9.34 -11.36 -5.40
CA PHE A 321 -10.05 -10.13 -5.77
C PHE A 321 -11.56 -10.35 -5.83
N ALA A 322 -12.11 -11.22 -4.98
CA ALA A 322 -13.57 -11.33 -4.84
C ALA A 322 -14.16 -10.02 -4.32
N ARG A 323 -15.46 -9.82 -4.56
CA ARG A 323 -16.16 -8.56 -4.28
C ARG A 323 -16.06 -8.10 -2.84
N ASP A 324 -16.13 -9.05 -1.91
CA ASP A 324 -16.04 -8.83 -0.46
C ASP A 324 -14.69 -9.31 0.12
N ALA A 325 -13.69 -9.59 -0.73
CA ALA A 325 -12.36 -9.97 -0.26
C ALA A 325 -11.65 -8.75 0.33
N SER A 326 -11.13 -8.92 1.54
CA SER A 326 -10.28 -7.93 2.18
C SER A 326 -8.91 -7.84 1.48
N PHE A 327 -8.42 -6.62 1.25
CA PHE A 327 -7.13 -6.40 0.58
C PHE A 327 -5.99 -6.20 1.60
N PRO A 328 -4.83 -6.88 1.47
CA PRO A 328 -3.73 -6.78 2.43
C PRO A 328 -3.03 -5.42 2.38
N LEU A 329 -2.72 -4.85 3.56
CA LEU A 329 -1.96 -3.59 3.70
C LEU A 329 -0.62 -3.78 4.44
N VAL A 330 -0.68 -4.38 5.63
CA VAL A 330 0.49 -4.71 6.47
C VAL A 330 0.24 -6.04 7.15
N THR A 331 1.00 -7.07 6.81
CA THR A 331 0.56 -8.45 7.09
C THR A 331 1.54 -9.29 7.91
N TYR A 332 1.04 -10.37 8.51
CA TYR A 332 1.86 -11.38 9.15
C TYR A 332 2.89 -11.99 8.19
N GLN A 333 2.46 -12.22 6.94
CA GLN A 333 3.28 -12.77 5.87
C GLN A 333 4.45 -11.83 5.55
N GLU A 334 4.15 -10.54 5.41
CA GLU A 334 5.18 -9.51 5.25
C GLU A 334 6.17 -9.53 6.41
N ASN A 335 5.69 -9.55 7.66
CA ASN A 335 6.57 -9.49 8.81
C ASN A 335 7.51 -10.71 8.89
N LEU A 336 7.00 -11.93 8.66
CA LEU A 336 7.82 -13.14 8.65
C LEU A 336 8.86 -13.14 7.52
N LEU A 337 8.48 -12.71 6.32
CA LEU A 337 9.39 -12.67 5.18
C LEU A 337 10.42 -11.54 5.32
N THR A 338 10.07 -10.43 5.96
CA THR A 338 11.01 -9.38 6.35
C THR A 338 11.99 -9.90 7.40
N LEU A 339 11.54 -10.66 8.41
CA LEU A 339 12.42 -11.33 9.37
C LEU A 339 13.41 -12.29 8.69
N ALA A 340 12.94 -13.08 7.72
CA ALA A 340 13.78 -14.02 6.98
C ALA A 340 14.86 -13.29 6.16
N GLU A 341 14.46 -12.27 5.38
CA GLU A 341 15.40 -11.50 4.56
C GLU A 341 16.40 -10.73 5.42
N THR A 342 15.93 -9.99 6.42
CA THR A 342 16.78 -9.16 7.26
C THR A 342 17.71 -10.01 8.13
N ALA A 343 17.31 -11.22 8.54
CA ALA A 343 18.20 -12.15 9.24
C ALA A 343 19.44 -12.50 8.40
N LEU A 344 19.27 -12.79 7.11
CA LEU A 344 20.42 -13.02 6.22
C LEU A 344 21.27 -11.78 6.07
N ARG A 345 20.63 -10.67 5.67
CA ARG A 345 21.34 -9.45 5.30
C ARG A 345 22.02 -8.75 6.48
N ALA A 346 21.48 -8.92 7.69
CA ALA A 346 22.08 -8.43 8.94
C ALA A 346 23.07 -9.42 9.58
N GLY A 347 23.40 -10.53 8.91
CA GLY A 347 24.39 -11.48 9.40
C GLY A 347 23.96 -12.28 10.63
N LYS A 348 22.66 -12.51 10.83
CA LYS A 348 22.13 -13.37 11.93
C LYS A 348 22.35 -14.86 11.68
N GLY A 349 22.73 -15.23 10.45
CA GLY A 349 23.12 -16.59 10.06
C GLY A 349 22.04 -17.32 9.26
N PHE A 350 22.48 -18.33 8.47
CA PHE A 350 21.63 -19.14 7.60
C PHE A 350 20.44 -19.75 8.35
N ASP A 351 20.70 -20.43 9.45
CA ASP A 351 19.68 -21.19 10.18
C ASP A 351 18.60 -20.29 10.77
N VAL A 352 18.95 -19.07 11.18
CA VAL A 352 17.98 -18.08 11.70
C VAL A 352 17.05 -17.62 10.59
N ALA A 353 17.59 -17.27 9.42
CA ALA A 353 16.78 -16.87 8.28
C ALA A 353 15.91 -18.01 7.76
N LEU A 354 16.48 -19.22 7.64
CA LEU A 354 15.76 -20.42 7.26
C LEU A 354 14.64 -20.75 8.26
N GLY A 355 14.87 -20.53 9.55
CA GLY A 355 13.85 -20.69 10.59
C GLY A 355 12.65 -19.76 10.40
N HIS A 356 12.88 -18.49 10.06
CA HIS A 356 11.81 -17.54 9.74
C HIS A 356 11.06 -17.92 8.47
N LEU A 357 11.77 -18.30 7.41
CA LEU A 357 11.15 -18.81 6.18
C LEU A 357 10.31 -20.06 6.47
N ASN A 358 10.83 -21.02 7.24
CA ASN A 358 10.10 -22.24 7.60
C ASN A 358 8.89 -21.98 8.50
N THR A 359 8.92 -20.93 9.33
CA THR A 359 7.74 -20.47 10.07
C THR A 359 6.65 -20.03 9.10
N TYR A 360 7.03 -19.27 8.06
CA TYR A 360 6.09 -18.87 7.01
C TYR A 360 5.58 -20.06 6.18
N ARG A 361 6.46 -20.98 5.80
CA ARG A 361 6.08 -22.21 5.09
C ARG A 361 5.12 -23.07 5.91
N SER A 362 5.32 -23.19 7.22
CA SER A 362 4.37 -23.87 8.13
C SER A 362 2.98 -23.21 8.10
N PHE A 363 2.92 -21.88 8.14
CA PHE A 363 1.68 -21.14 7.99
C PHE A 363 0.98 -21.46 6.65
N LEU A 364 1.71 -21.43 5.53
CA LEU A 364 1.18 -21.80 4.22
C LEU A 364 0.75 -23.26 4.12
N ASN A 365 1.47 -24.18 4.77
CA ASN A 365 1.14 -25.61 4.80
C ASN A 365 -0.15 -25.91 5.59
N SER A 366 -0.61 -24.97 6.43
CA SER A 366 -1.94 -24.99 7.06
C SER A 366 -3.03 -24.34 6.18
N GLY A 367 -2.70 -24.02 4.93
CA GLY A 367 -3.52 -23.28 3.97
C GLY A 367 -3.39 -21.76 4.08
N GLY A 368 -2.56 -21.24 5.00
CA GLY A 368 -2.21 -19.85 5.13
C GLY A 368 -3.38 -18.87 5.03
N TYR A 369 -3.18 -17.83 4.22
CA TYR A 369 -4.15 -16.77 3.91
C TYR A 369 -5.13 -17.13 2.80
N LEU A 370 -5.07 -18.34 2.24
CA LEU A 370 -6.02 -18.75 1.21
C LEU A 370 -7.42 -18.82 1.81
N HIS A 371 -8.44 -18.41 1.03
CA HIS A 371 -9.82 -18.67 1.41
C HIS A 371 -10.08 -20.18 1.46
N ALA A 372 -10.98 -20.63 2.35
CA ALA A 372 -11.22 -22.05 2.62
C ALA A 372 -11.52 -22.88 1.37
N THR A 373 -12.16 -22.31 0.35
CA THR A 373 -12.45 -23.01 -0.92
C THR A 373 -11.25 -23.38 -1.76
N PHE A 374 -10.11 -22.73 -1.54
CA PHE A 374 -8.86 -23.02 -2.25
C PHE A 374 -7.96 -23.97 -1.45
N LYS A 375 -8.31 -24.29 -0.20
CA LYS A 375 -7.60 -25.26 0.66
C LYS A 375 -7.99 -26.69 0.30
N VAL A 376 -7.76 -27.08 -0.95
CA VAL A 376 -8.03 -28.44 -1.44
C VAL A 376 -6.82 -29.33 -1.15
N ALA A 377 -7.06 -30.49 -0.54
CA ALA A 377 -6.00 -31.44 -0.21
C ALA A 377 -5.20 -31.83 -1.48
N GLY A 378 -3.87 -31.81 -1.38
CA GLY A 378 -2.98 -32.13 -2.49
C GLY A 378 -2.75 -31.00 -3.50
N THR A 379 -3.41 -29.84 -3.37
CA THR A 379 -3.16 -28.67 -4.24
C THR A 379 -2.27 -27.61 -3.59
N TYR A 380 -1.94 -27.76 -2.31
CA TYR A 380 -0.96 -26.92 -1.62
C TYR A 380 -0.08 -27.78 -0.72
N GLN A 381 1.21 -27.46 -0.69
CA GLN A 381 2.20 -28.13 0.14
C GLN A 381 3.37 -27.18 0.32
N TYR A 382 3.81 -27.00 1.57
CA TYR A 382 4.96 -26.14 1.92
C TYR A 382 5.74 -26.80 3.06
N LEU A 383 6.35 -27.95 2.78
CA LEU A 383 7.16 -28.67 3.77
C LEU A 383 8.40 -27.85 4.15
N PRO A 384 8.90 -27.95 5.39
CA PRO A 384 10.06 -27.19 5.81
C PRO A 384 11.29 -27.56 4.97
N TYR A 385 12.04 -26.54 4.58
CA TYR A 385 13.35 -26.72 3.98
C TYR A 385 14.41 -26.99 5.05
N VAL A 386 15.50 -27.62 4.62
CA VAL A 386 16.70 -27.88 5.41
C VAL A 386 17.91 -27.34 4.65
N THR A 387 19.06 -27.21 5.31
CA THR A 387 20.30 -26.70 4.71
C THR A 387 20.66 -27.37 3.38
N ALA A 388 20.53 -28.70 3.30
CA ALA A 388 20.83 -29.46 2.09
C ALA A 388 19.99 -29.08 0.85
N ASP A 389 18.82 -28.44 1.04
CA ASP A 389 18.00 -27.98 -0.08
C ASP A 389 18.64 -26.78 -0.81
N PHE A 390 19.49 -26.02 -0.11
CA PHE A 390 20.15 -24.79 -0.59
C PHE A 390 21.65 -24.98 -0.88
N GLU A 391 22.25 -26.12 -0.51
CA GLU A 391 23.61 -26.46 -0.94
C GLU A 391 23.68 -26.65 -2.46
N ALA A 392 24.86 -26.51 -3.07
CA ALA A 392 25.02 -26.64 -4.51
C ALA A 392 24.47 -27.99 -5.04
N GLY A 393 23.56 -27.94 -6.00
CA GLY A 393 22.84 -29.12 -6.52
C GLY A 393 21.59 -29.50 -5.73
N GLY A 394 21.32 -28.82 -4.61
CA GLY A 394 20.09 -28.90 -3.84
C GLY A 394 18.88 -28.41 -4.64
N MET A 395 17.68 -28.75 -4.17
CA MET A 395 16.45 -28.48 -4.92
C MET A 395 16.18 -27.00 -5.16
N GLU A 396 16.63 -26.12 -4.25
CA GLU A 396 16.57 -24.66 -4.35
C GLU A 396 17.85 -24.04 -4.91
N ASN A 397 18.86 -24.85 -5.26
CA ASN A 397 20.16 -24.37 -5.73
C ASN A 397 20.74 -25.24 -6.84
N LYS A 398 19.94 -25.45 -7.89
CA LYS A 398 20.34 -26.24 -9.07
C LYS A 398 21.45 -25.59 -9.89
N ASP A 399 21.56 -24.27 -9.83
CA ASP A 399 22.54 -23.45 -10.54
C ASP A 399 23.87 -23.29 -9.78
N GLY A 400 23.94 -23.76 -8.52
CA GLY A 400 25.19 -23.88 -7.78
C GLY A 400 25.75 -22.55 -7.27
N ILE A 401 24.90 -21.57 -6.99
CA ILE A 401 25.29 -20.33 -6.30
C ILE A 401 25.57 -20.60 -4.81
N SER A 402 25.95 -19.58 -4.03
CA SER A 402 26.15 -19.78 -2.59
C SER A 402 24.84 -20.17 -1.90
N ALA A 403 24.91 -20.96 -0.82
CA ALA A 403 23.70 -21.34 -0.07
C ALA A 403 22.97 -20.11 0.53
N MET A 404 23.72 -19.06 0.89
CA MET A 404 23.17 -17.76 1.30
C MET A 404 22.32 -17.14 0.19
N ASP A 405 22.87 -17.08 -1.03
CA ASP A 405 22.21 -16.46 -2.17
C ASP A 405 21.02 -17.30 -2.64
N ALA A 406 21.12 -18.63 -2.58
CA ALA A 406 20.01 -19.53 -2.87
C ALA A 406 18.84 -19.34 -1.89
N LEU A 407 19.13 -19.22 -0.59
CA LEU A 407 18.11 -18.94 0.42
C LEU A 407 17.52 -17.53 0.25
N LEU A 408 18.36 -16.53 -0.04
CA LEU A 408 17.88 -15.17 -0.31
C LEU A 408 16.99 -15.15 -1.57
N ARG A 409 17.35 -15.86 -2.63
CA ARG A 409 16.51 -16.02 -3.82
C ARG A 409 15.15 -16.59 -3.48
N GLU A 410 15.10 -17.69 -2.73
CA GLU A 410 13.82 -18.30 -2.31
C GLU A 410 12.99 -17.34 -1.46
N ILE A 411 13.61 -16.59 -0.53
CA ILE A 411 12.91 -15.59 0.28
C ILE A 411 12.33 -14.47 -0.61
N LEU A 412 13.10 -13.96 -1.59
CA LEU A 412 12.65 -12.91 -2.51
C LEU A 412 11.57 -13.41 -3.48
N GLU A 413 11.68 -14.64 -3.98
CA GLU A 413 10.63 -15.30 -4.76
C GLU A 413 9.35 -15.47 -3.96
N GLU A 414 9.46 -15.91 -2.71
CA GLU A 414 8.32 -16.08 -1.83
C GLU A 414 7.66 -14.73 -1.47
N ARG A 415 8.44 -13.67 -1.26
CA ARG A 415 7.94 -12.29 -1.13
C ARG A 415 7.18 -11.86 -2.37
N TYR A 416 7.76 -12.06 -3.54
CA TYR A 416 7.14 -11.72 -4.81
C TYR A 416 5.78 -12.41 -4.99
N VAL A 417 5.68 -13.72 -4.83
CA VAL A 417 4.38 -14.41 -5.02
C VAL A 417 3.37 -14.06 -3.92
N THR A 418 3.84 -13.76 -2.70
CA THR A 418 2.97 -13.40 -1.56
C THR A 418 2.35 -12.02 -1.73
N PHE A 419 3.08 -11.06 -2.30
CA PHE A 419 2.65 -9.67 -2.45
C PHE A 419 1.88 -9.39 -3.75
N TYR A 420 1.32 -10.43 -4.37
CA TYR A 420 0.44 -10.28 -5.53
C TYR A 420 -0.60 -9.17 -5.33
N GLY A 421 -0.64 -8.22 -6.26
CA GLY A 421 -1.55 -7.07 -6.23
C GLY A 421 -1.11 -5.90 -5.33
N GLN A 422 -0.12 -6.06 -4.46
CA GLN A 422 0.41 -4.98 -3.63
C GLN A 422 1.61 -4.30 -4.31
N HIS A 423 1.82 -3.02 -4.03
CA HIS A 423 2.98 -2.26 -4.52
C HIS A 423 4.32 -2.85 -4.02
N MET A 424 4.32 -3.55 -2.88
CA MET A 424 5.52 -4.14 -2.29
C MET A 424 6.29 -5.09 -3.21
N GLY A 425 5.60 -5.87 -4.04
CA GLY A 425 6.26 -6.73 -5.02
C GLY A 425 7.11 -5.95 -6.02
N TRP A 426 6.62 -4.78 -6.43
CA TRP A 426 7.35 -3.87 -7.31
C TRP A 426 8.50 -3.16 -6.58
N ASN A 427 8.30 -2.81 -5.31
CA ASN A 427 9.37 -2.24 -4.49
C ASN A 427 10.53 -3.23 -4.32
N ASP A 428 10.23 -4.47 -3.96
CA ASP A 428 11.23 -5.52 -3.78
C ASP A 428 11.97 -5.82 -5.09
N GLU A 429 11.27 -5.87 -6.21
CA GLU A 429 11.89 -6.01 -7.52
C GLU A 429 12.84 -4.85 -7.80
N ARG A 430 12.41 -3.59 -7.60
CA ARG A 430 13.27 -2.41 -7.81
C ARG A 430 14.49 -2.40 -6.89
N ARG A 431 14.29 -2.69 -5.59
CA ARG A 431 15.34 -2.73 -4.57
C ARG A 431 16.40 -3.79 -4.86
N THR A 432 16.01 -4.92 -5.45
CA THR A 432 16.89 -6.06 -5.74
C THR A 432 17.26 -6.21 -7.22
N ARG A 433 16.81 -5.28 -8.07
CA ARG A 433 16.97 -5.36 -9.54
C ARG A 433 18.42 -5.52 -9.96
N THR A 434 19.31 -4.76 -9.32
CA THR A 434 20.75 -4.73 -9.59
C THR A 434 21.55 -5.79 -8.83
N GLU A 435 20.92 -6.49 -7.89
CA GLU A 435 21.58 -7.54 -7.11
C GLU A 435 21.74 -8.83 -7.94
N ALA A 436 22.64 -9.72 -7.52
CA ALA A 436 22.84 -11.01 -8.20
C ALA A 436 21.60 -11.91 -8.12
N VAL A 437 20.90 -11.86 -6.99
CA VAL A 437 19.65 -12.60 -6.73
C VAL A 437 18.49 -11.63 -6.57
N GLY A 438 17.31 -12.04 -7.02
CA GLY A 438 16.09 -11.24 -7.05
C GLY A 438 15.22 -11.59 -8.24
N ILE A 439 14.04 -10.98 -8.33
CA ILE A 439 13.12 -11.23 -9.43
C ILE A 439 13.65 -10.59 -10.71
N LYS A 440 13.97 -11.41 -11.71
CA LYS A 440 14.51 -10.93 -12.99
C LYS A 440 13.40 -10.87 -14.04
N LEU A 441 12.70 -9.73 -14.06
CA LEU A 441 11.64 -9.46 -15.04
C LEU A 441 12.21 -8.99 -16.38
N THR A 442 11.50 -9.29 -17.45
CA THR A 442 11.76 -8.71 -18.77
C THR A 442 10.90 -7.45 -18.94
N PRO A 443 11.44 -6.34 -19.47
CA PRO A 443 10.65 -5.16 -19.81
C PRO A 443 9.47 -5.50 -20.72
N ASN A 444 8.29 -4.99 -20.38
CA ASN A 444 7.08 -5.15 -21.19
C ASN A 444 7.22 -4.50 -22.59
N ASN A 445 8.04 -3.45 -22.67
CA ASN A 445 8.36 -2.73 -23.89
C ASN A 445 9.74 -2.05 -23.74
N GLY A 446 10.47 -1.92 -24.85
CA GLY A 446 11.81 -1.32 -24.85
C GLY A 446 12.86 -2.17 -24.12
N THR A 447 13.83 -1.53 -23.47
CA THR A 447 15.00 -2.18 -22.85
C THR A 447 15.11 -1.95 -21.33
N GLN A 448 14.18 -1.20 -20.73
CA GLN A 448 14.24 -0.81 -19.33
C GLN A 448 12.91 -1.04 -18.62
N LEU A 449 12.99 -1.49 -17.37
CA LEU A 449 11.85 -1.53 -16.45
C LEU A 449 11.67 -0.15 -15.77
N PRO A 450 10.43 0.29 -15.53
CA PRO A 450 10.13 1.45 -14.71
C PRO A 450 10.81 1.43 -13.35
N TRP A 451 11.31 2.58 -12.91
CA TRP A 451 11.92 2.76 -11.59
C TRP A 451 11.02 3.52 -10.61
N ARG A 452 10.04 4.29 -11.09
CA ARG A 452 9.22 5.18 -10.26
C ARG A 452 7.92 5.58 -10.94
N PHE A 453 6.98 6.11 -10.18
CA PHE A 453 5.87 6.86 -10.75
C PHE A 453 6.34 8.25 -11.20
N ILE A 454 5.61 8.83 -12.14
CA ILE A 454 5.81 10.21 -12.58
C ILE A 454 5.05 11.11 -11.60
N TYR A 455 5.63 12.25 -11.23
CA TYR A 455 4.93 13.22 -10.40
C TYR A 455 3.64 13.71 -11.08
N SER A 456 2.65 14.05 -10.26
CA SER A 456 1.41 14.68 -10.70
C SER A 456 1.71 15.94 -11.53
N GLN A 457 1.02 16.11 -12.65
CA GLN A 457 1.13 17.33 -13.45
C GLN A 457 0.66 18.54 -12.67
N ASN A 458 -0.41 18.42 -11.87
CA ASN A 458 -0.89 19.49 -11.03
C ASN A 458 0.20 19.95 -10.05
N GLU A 459 0.87 19.01 -9.36
CA GLU A 459 1.98 19.33 -8.45
C GLU A 459 3.12 20.06 -9.18
N LEU A 460 3.56 19.52 -10.32
CA LEU A 460 4.62 20.13 -11.14
C LEU A 460 4.27 21.56 -11.59
N ASN A 461 2.99 21.85 -11.80
CA ASN A 461 2.52 23.17 -12.22
C ASN A 461 2.34 24.14 -11.04
N SER A 462 1.91 23.65 -9.87
CA SER A 462 1.51 24.49 -8.75
C SER A 462 2.60 24.73 -7.71
N ASN A 463 3.52 23.78 -7.53
CA ASN A 463 4.56 23.86 -6.52
C ASN A 463 5.91 24.22 -7.15
N THR A 464 6.41 25.43 -6.88
CA THR A 464 7.69 25.92 -7.43
C THR A 464 8.91 25.16 -6.90
N ASN A 465 8.76 24.37 -5.83
CA ASN A 465 9.80 23.51 -5.26
C ASN A 465 9.78 22.08 -5.85
N SER A 466 8.91 21.81 -6.81
CA SER A 466 8.90 20.54 -7.54
C SER A 466 10.25 20.30 -8.24
N PRO A 467 10.72 19.04 -8.33
CA PRO A 467 11.98 18.72 -9.00
C PRO A 467 12.00 19.23 -10.45
N SER A 468 13.07 19.93 -10.82
CA SER A 468 13.27 20.52 -12.15
C SER A 468 14.71 20.27 -12.65
N PRO A 469 14.91 19.47 -13.72
CA PRO A 469 13.87 18.79 -14.49
C PRO A 469 13.15 17.71 -13.68
N ALA A 470 11.86 17.52 -13.95
CA ALA A 470 11.09 16.45 -13.33
C ALA A 470 11.60 15.09 -13.81
N PRO A 471 11.87 14.15 -12.89
CA PRO A 471 12.31 12.80 -13.24
C PRO A 471 11.20 12.01 -13.94
N GLY A 472 11.59 11.23 -14.95
CA GLY A 472 10.72 10.34 -15.70
C GLY A 472 10.62 8.93 -15.11
N LEU A 473 9.80 8.11 -15.76
CA LEU A 473 9.49 6.72 -15.38
C LEU A 473 10.73 5.84 -15.18
N PHE A 474 11.76 6.04 -15.99
CA PHE A 474 12.99 5.24 -16.00
C PHE A 474 14.13 5.85 -15.20
N ASP A 475 13.92 7.02 -14.58
CA ASP A 475 14.89 7.58 -13.67
C ASP A 475 14.86 6.80 -12.35
N SER A 476 16.00 6.25 -11.99
CA SER A 476 16.20 5.49 -10.75
C SER A 476 15.83 6.31 -9.52
N ILE A 477 15.24 5.66 -8.53
CA ILE A 477 15.10 6.18 -7.18
C ILE A 477 16.44 5.98 -6.43
N PRO A 478 17.03 7.02 -5.81
CA PRO A 478 18.37 6.93 -5.22
C PRO A 478 18.57 5.80 -4.19
N ILE A 479 17.59 5.50 -3.35
CA ILE A 479 17.74 4.45 -2.31
C ILE A 479 17.77 3.02 -2.88
N TYR A 480 17.34 2.83 -4.12
CA TYR A 480 17.37 1.54 -4.81
C TYR A 480 18.63 1.36 -5.69
N LYS A 481 19.59 2.29 -5.62
CA LYS A 481 20.98 2.06 -6.03
C LYS A 481 21.75 1.49 -4.85
#